data_AF-A0AAE1H1D4-F1
#
_entry.id   AF-A0AAE1H1D4-F1
#
_cell.length_a   1.000
_cell.length_b   1.000
_cell.length_c   1.000
_cell.angle_alpha   90.00
_cell.angle_beta   90.00
_cell.angle_gamma   90.00
#
_symmetry.space_group_name_H-M   'P 1'
#
loop_
_entity.id
_entity.type
_entity.pdbx_description
1 polymer ?
#
loop_
_entity_poly.entity_id
_entity_poly.type
_entity_poly.pdbx_seq_one_letter_code
_entity_poly.pdbx_strand_id
1 'polypeptide(L)'
;FLDDFCTWFDGRCADVVSDWKTISVKLRRFLKVAEAETEIGTAVRVIHAIPKLFKQPLMQHPTQKLDNRRPSWKPNTQESVNGLLMHVKRIEDLESCIERTKSNCAKVGKPLQPFPVIVGPTENDITECFVVVNDIKYSVDNPLLAFDCAFKIYQVLNCNYPVQASYSWLFVQQALYKLSTKYDARIPSVERSVNDYNRL
;
A
#
# COMPACT_ATOMS: atom_id res chain seq x y z
N PHE A 1 -5.61 3.67 -17.50
CA PHE A 1 -5.56 3.09 -16.12
C PHE A 1 -6.92 3.11 -15.45
N LEU A 2 -7.49 4.29 -15.15
CA LEU A 2 -8.78 4.40 -14.45
C LEU A 2 -9.93 3.80 -15.29
N ASP A 3 -10.01 4.14 -16.57
CA ASP A 3 -11.06 3.62 -17.47
C ASP A 3 -10.93 2.10 -17.70
N ASP A 4 -9.70 1.60 -17.83
CA ASP A 4 -9.43 0.17 -17.98
C ASP A 4 -9.84 -0.63 -16.74
N PHE A 5 -9.59 -0.10 -15.54
CA PHE A 5 -10.00 -0.72 -14.29
C PHE A 5 -11.53 -0.84 -14.21
N CYS A 6 -12.25 0.26 -14.47
CA CYS A 6 -13.72 0.26 -14.44
C CYS A 6 -14.31 -0.72 -15.47
N THR A 7 -13.65 -0.85 -16.64
CA THR A 7 -14.03 -1.77 -17.71
C THR A 7 -13.81 -3.24 -17.31
N TRP A 8 -12.71 -3.56 -16.63
CA TRP A 8 -12.37 -4.95 -16.27
C TRP A 8 -13.09 -5.46 -15.01
N PHE A 9 -13.57 -4.57 -14.14
CA PHE A 9 -14.20 -4.94 -12.87
C PHE A 9 -15.71 -4.62 -12.81
N ASP A 10 -16.39 -4.56 -13.97
CA ASP A 10 -17.86 -4.55 -14.15
C ASP A 10 -18.63 -3.56 -13.26
N GLY A 11 -18.17 -2.30 -13.13
CA GLY A 11 -18.88 -1.29 -12.32
C GLY A 11 -19.01 -1.63 -10.82
N ARG A 12 -18.39 -2.74 -10.36
CA ARG A 12 -18.23 -3.11 -8.94
C ARG A 12 -17.03 -2.43 -8.31
N CYS A 13 -16.52 -1.37 -8.94
CA CYS A 13 -15.49 -0.54 -8.37
C CYS A 13 -16.14 0.21 -7.20
N ALA A 14 -16.00 -0.32 -5.98
CA ALA A 14 -16.05 0.55 -4.81
C ALA A 14 -15.00 1.63 -5.08
N ASP A 15 -15.45 2.83 -5.42
CA ASP A 15 -14.55 3.94 -5.58
C ASP A 15 -14.16 4.35 -4.16
N VAL A 16 -13.04 3.79 -3.70
CA VAL A 16 -12.52 4.05 -2.36
C VAL A 16 -12.34 5.55 -2.12
N VAL A 17 -12.14 6.33 -3.18
CA VAL A 17 -12.08 7.79 -3.11
C VAL A 17 -13.46 8.38 -2.84
N SER A 18 -14.51 8.01 -3.60
CA SER A 18 -15.87 8.51 -3.39
C SER A 18 -16.46 8.08 -2.04
N ASP A 19 -16.19 6.85 -1.63
CA ASP A 19 -16.71 6.26 -0.39
C ASP A 19 -15.78 6.51 0.81
N TRP A 20 -14.68 7.24 0.60
CA TRP A 20 -13.60 7.38 1.59
C TRP A 20 -14.12 7.86 2.93
N LYS A 21 -15.07 8.81 2.96
CA LYS A 21 -15.60 9.36 4.20
C LYS A 21 -16.18 8.26 5.11
N THR A 22 -16.96 7.35 4.53
CA THR A 22 -17.56 6.22 5.26
C THR A 22 -16.51 5.18 5.64
N ILE A 23 -15.63 4.84 4.69
CA ILE A 23 -14.53 3.89 4.88
C ILE A 23 -13.59 4.36 6.01
N SER A 24 -13.22 5.65 6.01
CA SER A 24 -12.32 6.29 6.96
C SER A 24 -12.89 6.25 8.38
N VAL A 25 -14.17 6.57 8.58
CA VAL A 25 -14.82 6.46 9.89
C VAL A 25 -14.75 5.02 10.42
N LYS A 26 -15.07 4.03 9.58
CA LYS A 26 -15.04 2.63 9.95
C LYS A 26 -13.62 2.14 10.26
N LEU A 27 -12.64 2.48 9.40
CA LEU A 27 -11.23 2.15 9.60
C LEU A 27 -10.64 2.80 10.84
N ARG A 28 -10.96 4.07 11.13
CA ARG A 28 -10.51 4.73 12.36
C ARG A 28 -10.97 3.99 13.60
N ARG A 29 -12.23 3.58 13.64
CA ARG A 29 -12.77 2.77 14.75
C ARG A 29 -12.05 1.42 14.85
N PHE A 30 -11.85 0.74 13.73
CA PHE A 30 -11.17 -0.55 13.67
C PHE A 30 -9.71 -0.48 14.13
N LEU A 31 -8.97 0.53 13.63
CA LEU A 31 -7.53 0.72 13.86
C LEU A 31 -7.24 1.55 15.11
N LYS A 32 -8.26 2.11 15.76
CA LYS A 32 -8.16 3.04 16.91
C LYS A 32 -7.26 4.24 16.61
N VAL A 33 -7.48 4.86 15.46
CA VAL A 33 -6.73 6.03 14.97
C VAL A 33 -7.49 7.32 15.30
N ALA A 34 -6.81 8.26 15.95
CA ALA A 34 -7.34 9.60 16.23
C ALA A 34 -7.38 10.47 14.97
N GLU A 35 -8.30 11.43 14.94
CA GLU A 35 -8.35 12.45 13.88
C GLU A 35 -7.08 13.30 13.88
N ALA A 36 -6.66 13.70 12.70
CA ALA A 36 -5.65 14.74 12.52
C ALA A 36 -6.32 16.11 12.43
N GLU A 37 -5.52 17.15 12.20
CA GLU A 37 -6.03 18.52 12.06
C GLU A 37 -6.82 18.69 10.76
N THR A 38 -6.46 17.91 9.73
CA THR A 38 -7.12 17.93 8.43
C THR A 38 -7.73 16.57 8.09
N GLU A 39 -8.73 16.57 7.20
CA GLU A 39 -9.30 15.33 6.66
C GLU A 39 -8.24 14.49 5.92
N ILE A 40 -7.37 15.16 5.16
CA ILE A 40 -6.24 14.53 4.46
C ILE A 40 -5.26 13.90 5.46
N GLY A 41 -4.86 14.63 6.51
CA GLY A 41 -3.97 14.08 7.52
C GLY A 41 -4.60 12.89 8.25
N THR A 42 -5.91 12.94 8.49
CA THR A 42 -6.65 11.81 9.05
C THR A 42 -6.60 10.60 8.11
N ALA A 43 -6.77 10.81 6.80
CA ALA A 43 -6.68 9.77 5.80
C ALA A 43 -5.29 9.12 5.76
N VAL A 44 -4.23 9.93 5.78
CA VAL A 44 -2.84 9.48 5.83
C VAL A 44 -2.58 8.63 7.08
N ARG A 45 -2.99 9.11 8.27
CA ARG A 45 -2.87 8.35 9.53
C ARG A 45 -3.56 6.99 9.47
N VAL A 46 -4.76 6.95 8.92
CA VAL A 46 -5.54 5.71 8.76
C VAL A 46 -4.79 4.74 7.86
N ILE A 47 -4.34 5.18 6.69
CA ILE A 47 -3.60 4.34 5.75
C ILE A 47 -2.31 3.82 6.40
N HIS A 48 -1.52 4.69 7.05
CA HIS A 48 -0.29 4.31 7.76
C HIS A 48 -0.51 3.37 8.94
N ALA A 49 -1.73 3.27 9.48
CA ALA A 49 -2.05 2.34 10.55
C ALA A 49 -2.37 0.91 10.05
N ILE A 50 -2.79 0.73 8.80
CA ILE A 50 -3.17 -0.59 8.24
C ILE A 50 -2.02 -1.61 8.38
N PRO A 51 -0.74 -1.31 8.06
CA PRO A 51 0.34 -2.29 8.14
C PRO A 51 0.62 -2.79 9.57
N LYS A 52 0.14 -2.08 10.60
CA LYS A 52 0.29 -2.48 12.00
C LYS A 52 -0.61 -3.66 12.38
N LEU A 53 -1.60 -4.01 11.55
CA LEU A 53 -2.43 -5.20 11.72
C LEU A 53 -1.68 -6.51 11.53
N PHE A 54 -0.56 -6.48 10.81
CA PHE A 54 0.09 -7.69 10.30
C PHE A 54 1.52 -7.82 10.80
N LYS A 55 1.93 -9.07 11.07
CA LYS A 55 3.35 -9.40 11.15
C LYS A 55 3.90 -9.44 9.73
N GLN A 56 5.02 -8.75 9.52
CA GLN A 56 5.59 -8.60 8.18
C GLN A 56 6.09 -9.94 7.62
N PRO A 57 5.90 -10.20 6.32
CA PRO A 57 6.32 -11.46 5.71
C PRO A 57 7.83 -11.59 5.74
N LEU A 58 8.33 -12.78 6.11
CA LEU A 58 9.75 -13.09 5.95
C LEU A 58 10.02 -13.39 4.47
N MET A 59 10.89 -12.63 3.83
CA MET A 59 11.19 -12.82 2.42
C MET A 59 12.46 -13.66 2.23
N GLN A 60 12.27 -14.77 1.55
CA GLN A 60 13.30 -15.74 1.15
C GLN A 60 13.59 -15.60 -0.35
N HIS A 61 14.84 -15.85 -0.76
CA HIS A 61 15.22 -15.81 -2.16
C HIS A 61 14.58 -16.99 -2.93
N PRO A 62 14.09 -16.84 -4.18
CA PRO A 62 13.30 -17.86 -4.87
C PRO A 62 13.92 -19.25 -5.08
N THR A 63 15.25 -19.39 -5.02
CA THR A 63 16.01 -20.61 -5.40
C THR A 63 16.53 -21.42 -4.19
N GLN A 64 15.92 -21.25 -3.02
CA GLN A 64 16.50 -21.52 -1.69
C GLN A 64 16.57 -22.97 -1.18
N LYS A 65 16.78 -23.98 -2.03
CA LYS A 65 16.90 -25.35 -1.49
C LYS A 65 18.29 -25.76 -0.98
N LEU A 66 19.37 -24.97 -1.10
CA LEU A 66 20.71 -25.53 -0.78
C LEU A 66 21.82 -24.66 -0.13
N ASP A 67 21.69 -23.35 0.14
CA ASP A 67 22.84 -22.61 0.72
C ASP A 67 22.44 -21.49 1.71
N ASN A 68 22.95 -21.59 2.95
CA ASN A 68 22.73 -20.68 4.08
C ASN A 68 23.44 -19.32 3.95
N ARG A 69 24.03 -19.01 2.79
CA ARG A 69 24.97 -17.89 2.62
C ARG A 69 24.42 -16.64 1.92
N ARG A 70 23.11 -16.57 1.57
CA ARG A 70 22.54 -15.42 0.83
C ARG A 70 21.45 -14.66 1.59
N PRO A 71 21.34 -13.32 1.41
CA PRO A 71 20.60 -12.44 2.30
C PRO A 71 19.09 -12.68 2.28
N SER A 72 18.50 -12.84 3.47
CA SER A 72 17.06 -12.72 3.69
C SER A 72 16.70 -11.28 4.00
N TRP A 73 15.56 -10.79 3.52
CA TRP A 73 15.01 -9.50 3.96
C TRP A 73 13.74 -9.75 4.77
N LYS A 74 13.73 -9.25 6.00
CA LYS A 74 12.54 -9.21 6.84
C LYS A 74 12.14 -7.74 6.97
N PRO A 75 11.12 -7.28 6.24
CA PRO A 75 10.68 -5.91 6.33
C PRO A 75 10.29 -5.56 7.77
N ASN A 76 10.67 -4.38 8.22
CA ASN A 76 10.17 -3.81 9.47
C ASN A 76 8.83 -3.10 9.25
N THR A 77 8.17 -2.69 10.33
CA THR A 77 6.87 -2.01 10.25
C THR A 77 6.93 -0.73 9.42
N GLN A 78 7.99 0.07 9.53
CA GLN A 78 8.13 1.31 8.76
C GLN A 78 8.30 1.04 7.26
N GLU A 79 9.08 0.03 6.88
CA GLU A 79 9.20 -0.38 5.48
C GLU A 79 7.84 -0.80 4.91
N SER A 80 7.01 -1.43 5.74
CA SER A 80 5.68 -1.90 5.36
C SER A 80 4.67 -0.74 5.26
N VAL A 81 4.77 0.25 6.14
CA VAL A 81 4.11 1.55 5.99
C VAL A 81 4.50 2.21 4.68
N ASN A 82 5.80 2.26 4.38
CA ASN A 82 6.29 2.88 3.14
C ASN A 82 5.85 2.11 1.88
N GLY A 83 5.69 0.79 1.96
CA GLY A 83 5.16 -0.01 0.84
C GLY A 83 3.67 0.17 0.60
N LEU A 84 2.93 0.70 1.57
CA LEU A 84 1.50 1.01 1.43
C LEU A 84 1.29 2.47 1.04
N LEU A 85 1.98 3.40 1.68
CA LEU A 85 2.01 4.83 1.37
C LEU A 85 3.29 5.46 1.91
N MET A 86 4.28 5.67 1.04
CA MET A 86 5.56 6.25 1.44
C MET A 86 5.39 7.73 1.76
N HIS A 87 5.81 8.15 2.96
CA HIS A 87 5.84 9.57 3.35
C HIS A 87 7.28 10.05 3.42
N VAL A 88 7.60 11.03 2.58
CA VAL A 88 8.90 11.69 2.53
C VAL A 88 8.73 13.11 3.06
N LYS A 89 9.58 13.54 4.01
CA LYS A 89 9.41 14.85 4.64
C LYS A 89 9.78 16.02 3.74
N ARG A 90 10.77 15.82 2.88
CA ARG A 90 11.32 16.83 1.97
C ARG A 90 11.51 16.24 0.60
N ILE A 91 11.20 16.99 -0.45
CA ILE A 91 11.32 16.52 -1.83
C ILE A 91 12.76 16.10 -2.19
N GLU A 92 13.76 16.75 -1.61
CA GLU A 92 15.19 16.41 -1.78
C GLU A 92 15.54 14.99 -1.30
N ASP A 93 14.79 14.44 -0.35
CA ASP A 93 15.00 13.09 0.19
C ASP A 93 14.33 12.00 -0.68
N LEU A 94 13.48 12.38 -1.63
CA LEU A 94 12.62 11.46 -2.38
C LEU A 94 13.43 10.40 -3.11
N GLU A 95 14.42 10.80 -3.90
CA GLU A 95 15.23 9.85 -4.68
C GLU A 95 15.99 8.87 -3.78
N SER A 96 16.50 9.34 -2.64
CA SER A 96 17.19 8.48 -1.67
C SER A 96 16.26 7.43 -1.07
N CYS A 97 14.98 7.79 -0.85
CA CYS A 97 13.96 6.88 -0.34
C CYS A 97 13.55 5.84 -1.39
N ILE A 98 13.44 6.24 -2.66
CA ILE A 98 13.16 5.34 -3.78
C ILE A 98 14.32 4.36 -3.96
N GLU A 99 15.56 4.84 -3.98
CA GLU A 99 16.75 3.99 -4.17
C GLU A 99 16.93 3.00 -3.03
N ARG A 100 16.66 3.40 -1.77
CA ARG A 100 16.64 2.47 -0.64
C ARG A 100 15.61 1.34 -0.84
N THR A 101 14.43 1.69 -1.35
CA THR A 101 13.38 0.70 -1.62
C THR A 101 13.80 -0.25 -2.73
N LYS A 102 14.38 0.27 -3.83
CA LYS A 102 14.94 -0.50 -4.93
C LYS A 102 16.04 -1.46 -4.47
N SER A 103 16.97 -0.97 -3.64
CA SER A 103 18.05 -1.77 -3.04
C SER A 103 17.49 -2.93 -2.20
N ASN A 104 16.47 -2.68 -1.38
CA ASN A 104 15.84 -3.72 -0.57
C ASN A 104 15.16 -4.80 -1.43
N CYS A 105 14.45 -4.41 -2.50
CA CYS A 105 13.86 -5.36 -3.45
C CYS A 105 14.95 -6.20 -4.15
N ALA A 106 16.06 -5.57 -4.55
CA ALA A 106 17.19 -6.24 -5.20
C ALA A 106 17.84 -7.31 -4.30
N LYS A 107 17.97 -7.07 -2.99
CA LYS A 107 18.51 -8.05 -2.02
C LYS A 107 17.80 -9.40 -2.04
N VAL A 108 16.50 -9.40 -2.36
CA VAL A 108 15.67 -10.62 -2.42
C VAL A 108 15.30 -11.04 -3.85
N GLY A 109 15.93 -10.43 -4.86
CA GLY A 109 15.68 -10.75 -6.27
C GLY A 109 14.25 -10.46 -6.71
N LYS A 110 13.62 -9.42 -6.14
CA LYS A 110 12.25 -9.01 -6.48
C LYS A 110 12.27 -7.70 -7.28
N PRO A 111 11.42 -7.56 -8.30
CA PRO A 111 11.27 -6.28 -9.00
C PRO A 111 10.58 -5.25 -8.10
N LEU A 112 10.97 -3.98 -8.27
CA LEU A 112 10.27 -2.85 -7.67
C LEU A 112 8.84 -2.80 -8.24
N GLN A 113 7.84 -2.94 -7.38
CA GLN A 113 6.44 -2.77 -7.77
C GLN A 113 6.09 -1.29 -7.75
N PRO A 114 5.00 -0.85 -8.42
CA PRO A 114 4.47 0.49 -8.22
C PRO A 114 4.26 0.80 -6.74
N PHE A 115 4.36 2.06 -6.32
CA PHE A 115 4.00 2.46 -4.96
C PHE A 115 3.60 3.94 -4.90
N PRO A 116 2.65 4.29 -4.02
CA PRO A 116 2.25 5.67 -3.83
C PRO A 116 3.20 6.38 -2.85
N VAL A 117 3.46 7.65 -3.14
CA VAL A 117 4.35 8.52 -2.36
C VAL A 117 3.66 9.85 -2.08
N ILE A 118 3.84 10.36 -0.88
CA ILE A 118 3.45 11.69 -0.46
C ILE A 118 4.67 12.43 0.09
N VAL A 119 4.75 13.73 -0.18
CA VAL A 119 5.84 14.59 0.24
C VAL A 119 5.28 15.74 1.07
N GLY A 120 5.91 16.02 2.21
CA GLY A 120 5.56 17.14 3.07
C GLY A 120 6.03 16.95 4.50
N PRO A 121 6.27 18.01 5.28
CA PRO A 121 6.90 17.91 6.59
C PRO A 121 6.09 17.09 7.60
N THR A 122 4.76 17.09 7.46
CA THR A 122 3.83 16.35 8.33
C THR A 122 2.69 15.75 7.51
N GLU A 123 1.91 14.86 8.11
CA GLU A 123 0.71 14.31 7.48
C GLU A 123 -0.40 15.36 7.24
N ASN A 124 -0.37 16.48 7.96
CA ASN A 124 -1.32 17.60 7.78
C ASN A 124 -0.89 18.58 6.69
N ASP A 125 0.38 18.55 6.29
CA ASP A 125 1.02 19.50 5.38
C ASP A 125 1.72 18.74 4.27
N ILE A 126 0.92 18.24 3.32
CA ILE A 126 1.37 17.50 2.15
C ILE A 126 1.44 18.45 0.96
N THR A 127 2.62 18.56 0.36
CA THR A 127 2.91 19.47 -0.75
C THR A 127 2.83 18.80 -2.10
N GLU A 128 3.22 17.52 -2.19
CA GLU A 128 3.28 16.79 -3.46
C GLU A 128 2.84 15.33 -3.25
N CYS A 129 2.18 14.76 -4.26
CA CYS A 129 1.75 13.36 -4.26
C CYS A 129 2.12 12.71 -5.59
N PHE A 130 2.63 11.49 -5.52
CA PHE A 130 3.08 10.73 -6.68
C PHE A 130 2.62 9.28 -6.64
N VAL A 131 2.51 8.68 -7.82
CA VAL A 131 2.64 7.24 -7.98
C VAL A 131 3.92 6.96 -8.75
N VAL A 132 4.81 6.18 -8.15
CA VAL A 132 6.07 5.77 -8.78
C VAL A 132 5.84 4.45 -9.49
N VAL A 133 6.14 4.40 -10.79
CA VAL A 133 6.10 3.18 -11.60
C VAL A 133 7.45 3.03 -12.28
N ASN A 134 8.20 1.99 -11.89
CA ASN A 134 9.62 1.83 -12.25
C ASN A 134 10.42 3.08 -11.80
N ASP A 135 10.96 3.84 -12.75
CA ASP A 135 11.74 5.06 -12.48
C ASP A 135 10.97 6.35 -12.83
N ILE A 136 9.68 6.26 -13.19
CA ILE A 136 8.83 7.39 -13.56
C ILE A 136 7.91 7.77 -12.40
N LYS A 137 7.80 9.08 -12.13
CA LYS A 137 6.95 9.66 -11.10
C LYS A 137 5.75 10.34 -11.75
N TYR A 138 4.55 9.85 -11.48
CA TYR A 138 3.31 10.44 -11.98
C TYR A 138 2.68 11.28 -10.87
N SER A 139 2.57 12.60 -11.09
CA SER A 139 1.94 13.51 -10.14
C SER A 139 0.43 13.26 -10.06
N VAL A 140 -0.12 13.35 -8.85
CA VAL A 140 -1.56 13.26 -8.58
C VAL A 140 -1.95 14.30 -7.53
N ASP A 141 -3.24 14.65 -7.45
CA ASP A 141 -3.65 15.84 -6.70
C ASP A 141 -3.63 15.67 -5.18
N ASN A 142 -3.75 14.44 -4.66
CA ASN A 142 -3.82 14.21 -3.21
C ASN A 142 -3.39 12.79 -2.80
N PRO A 143 -3.13 12.55 -1.49
CA PRO A 143 -2.70 11.25 -0.97
C PRO A 143 -3.63 10.08 -1.28
N LEU A 144 -4.95 10.31 -1.27
CA LEU A 144 -5.94 9.27 -1.53
C LEU A 144 -5.93 8.84 -2.99
N LEU A 145 -5.79 9.80 -3.91
CA LEU A 145 -5.61 9.49 -5.33
C LEU A 145 -4.31 8.74 -5.58
N ALA A 146 -3.21 9.07 -4.90
CA ALA A 146 -1.98 8.29 -5.02
C ALA A 146 -2.20 6.82 -4.61
N PHE A 147 -2.82 6.61 -3.45
CA PHE A 147 -3.14 5.29 -2.92
C PHE A 147 -4.09 4.49 -3.83
N ASP A 148 -5.17 5.11 -4.31
CA ASP A 148 -6.14 4.51 -5.22
C ASP A 148 -5.54 4.17 -6.58
N CYS A 149 -4.79 5.11 -7.18
CA CYS A 149 -4.10 4.88 -8.45
C CYS A 149 -3.11 3.72 -8.35
N ALA A 150 -2.32 3.64 -7.28
CA ALA A 150 -1.41 2.51 -7.06
C ALA A 150 -2.17 1.18 -7.00
N PHE A 151 -3.28 1.12 -6.25
CA PHE A 151 -4.13 -0.07 -6.19
C PHE A 151 -4.61 -0.51 -7.57
N LYS A 152 -5.20 0.43 -8.32
CA LYS A 152 -5.77 0.17 -9.66
C LYS A 152 -4.69 -0.27 -10.65
N ILE A 153 -3.47 0.28 -10.57
CA ILE A 153 -2.34 -0.15 -11.39
C ILE A 153 -2.00 -1.62 -11.14
N TYR A 154 -1.96 -2.09 -9.88
CA TYR A 154 -1.68 -3.50 -9.62
C TYR A 154 -2.70 -4.42 -10.29
N GLN A 155 -3.96 -4.03 -10.25
CA GLN A 155 -5.05 -4.83 -10.78
C GLN A 155 -5.08 -4.84 -12.31
N VAL A 156 -4.96 -3.66 -12.96
CA VAL A 156 -4.95 -3.55 -14.42
C VAL A 156 -3.70 -4.20 -15.03
N LEU A 157 -2.54 -4.03 -14.41
CA LEU A 157 -1.30 -4.62 -14.91
C LEU A 157 -1.03 -6.03 -14.40
N ASN A 158 -1.95 -6.61 -13.61
CA ASN A 158 -1.77 -7.90 -12.92
C ASN A 158 -0.39 -8.01 -12.24
N CYS A 159 0.03 -6.91 -11.60
CA CYS A 159 1.31 -6.82 -10.90
C CYS A 159 1.19 -7.34 -9.48
N ASN A 160 2.30 -7.83 -8.93
CA ASN A 160 2.34 -8.21 -7.53
C ASN A 160 2.27 -6.96 -6.65
N TYR A 161 1.77 -7.11 -5.42
CA TYR A 161 1.93 -6.05 -4.43
C TYR A 161 3.38 -5.90 -3.98
N PRO A 162 3.80 -4.70 -3.52
CA PRO A 162 5.06 -4.49 -2.84
C PRO A 162 5.20 -5.52 -1.71
N VAL A 163 6.30 -6.25 -1.72
CA VAL A 163 6.48 -7.43 -0.85
C VAL A 163 6.33 -7.10 0.63
N GLN A 164 6.85 -5.95 1.04
CA GLN A 164 6.80 -5.42 2.40
C GLN A 164 5.40 -4.99 2.83
N ALA A 165 4.48 -4.73 1.90
CA ALA A 165 3.11 -4.32 2.18
C ALA A 165 2.07 -5.29 1.60
N SER A 166 2.48 -6.48 1.17
CA SER A 166 1.62 -7.43 0.46
C SER A 166 0.36 -7.82 1.24
N TYR A 167 0.48 -8.01 2.56
CA TYR A 167 -0.64 -8.37 3.43
C TYR A 167 -1.59 -7.18 3.60
N SER A 168 -1.04 -5.97 3.70
CA SER A 168 -1.80 -4.72 3.78
C SER A 168 -2.58 -4.45 2.50
N TRP A 169 -1.95 -4.62 1.34
CA TRP A 169 -2.62 -4.48 0.06
C TRP A 169 -3.70 -5.54 -0.18
N LEU A 170 -3.48 -6.79 0.26
CA LEU A 170 -4.51 -7.83 0.20
C LEU A 170 -5.69 -7.51 1.12
N PHE A 171 -5.44 -6.99 2.33
CA PHE A 171 -6.49 -6.45 3.19
C PHE A 171 -7.25 -5.32 2.51
N VAL A 172 -6.55 -4.37 1.89
CA VAL A 172 -7.17 -3.26 1.16
C VAL A 172 -8.07 -3.77 0.03
N GLN A 173 -7.58 -4.73 -0.76
CA GLN A 173 -8.31 -5.36 -1.84
C GLN A 173 -9.64 -5.97 -1.34
N GLN A 174 -9.57 -6.82 -0.31
CA GLN A 174 -10.71 -7.60 0.15
C GLN A 174 -11.66 -6.83 1.06
N ALA A 175 -11.15 -5.94 1.92
CA ALA A 175 -11.95 -5.20 2.88
C ALA A 175 -12.47 -3.87 2.34
N LEU A 176 -11.67 -3.13 1.57
CA LEU A 176 -12.07 -1.78 1.13
C LEU A 176 -12.69 -1.83 -0.27
N TYR A 177 -11.98 -2.43 -1.22
CA TYR A 177 -12.48 -2.59 -2.59
C TYR A 177 -13.46 -3.75 -2.74
N LYS A 178 -13.61 -4.60 -1.72
CA LYS A 178 -14.46 -5.80 -1.74
C LYS A 178 -14.19 -6.70 -2.97
N LEU A 179 -12.92 -6.75 -3.36
CA LEU A 179 -12.44 -7.45 -4.54
C LEU A 179 -11.68 -8.72 -4.12
N SER A 180 -12.02 -9.83 -4.76
CA SER A 180 -11.30 -11.09 -4.63
C SER A 180 -10.97 -11.64 -6.00
N THR A 181 -9.75 -12.17 -6.16
CA THR A 181 -9.30 -12.78 -7.41
C THR A 181 -8.89 -14.23 -7.20
N LYS A 182 -8.82 -15.01 -8.28
CA LYS A 182 -8.31 -16.39 -8.23
C LYS A 182 -6.81 -16.49 -7.89
N TYR A 183 -6.09 -15.36 -7.92
CA TYR A 183 -4.66 -15.28 -7.64
C TYR A 183 -4.38 -14.83 -6.20
N ASP A 184 -5.41 -14.53 -5.41
CA ASP A 184 -5.26 -14.10 -4.02
C ASP A 184 -4.56 -15.19 -3.19
N ALA A 185 -3.52 -14.79 -2.47
CA ALA A 185 -2.88 -15.66 -1.50
C ALA A 185 -3.81 -15.89 -0.30
N ARG A 186 -3.87 -17.13 0.21
CA ARG A 186 -4.57 -17.43 1.47
C ARG A 186 -3.68 -17.10 2.66
N ILE A 187 -4.03 -16.03 3.35
CA ILE A 187 -3.25 -15.51 4.48
C ILE A 187 -4.18 -15.41 5.69
N PRO A 188 -4.11 -16.36 6.66
CA PRO A 188 -5.07 -16.43 7.76
C PRO A 188 -5.19 -15.15 8.60
N SER A 189 -4.10 -14.40 8.76
CA SER A 189 -4.12 -13.12 9.46
C SER A 189 -4.90 -12.05 8.69
N VAL A 190 -4.80 -12.03 7.35
CA VAL A 190 -5.56 -11.10 6.50
C VAL A 190 -7.04 -11.48 6.53
N GLU A 191 -7.37 -12.76 6.33
CA GLU A 191 -8.75 -13.26 6.38
C GLU A 191 -9.43 -12.92 7.71
N ARG A 192 -8.73 -13.09 8.83
CA ARG A 192 -9.23 -12.69 10.16
C ARG A 192 -9.50 -11.20 10.22
N SER A 193 -8.53 -10.36 9.83
CA SER A 193 -8.69 -8.90 9.85
C SER A 193 -9.82 -8.42 8.93
N VAL A 194 -10.00 -9.02 7.75
CA VAL A 194 -11.11 -8.72 6.83
C VAL A 194 -12.45 -9.07 7.49
N ASN A 195 -12.56 -10.25 8.10
CA ASN A 195 -13.79 -10.68 8.79
C ASN A 195 -14.13 -9.77 9.98
N ASP A 196 -13.14 -9.41 10.80
CA ASP A 196 -13.34 -8.51 11.94
C ASP A 196 -13.75 -7.11 11.47
N TYR A 197 -13.11 -6.59 10.41
CA TYR A 197 -13.50 -5.32 9.79
C TYR A 197 -14.94 -5.36 9.27
N ASN A 198 -15.34 -6.44 8.58
CA ASN A 198 -16.69 -6.55 8.01
C ASN A 198 -17.80 -6.63 9.06
N ARG A 199 -17.50 -7.06 10.29
CA ARG A 199 -18.46 -7.17 11.41
C ARG A 199 -18.73 -5.85 12.14
N LEU A 200 -17.92 -4.82 11.94
CA LEU A 200 -18.09 -3.48 12.53
C LEU A 200 -19.20 -2.68 11.84
#